data_AF-A0ABC8JFY9-F1
#
_entry.id   AF-A0ABC8JFY9-F1
#
_cell.length_a   1.000
_cell.length_b   1.000
_cell.length_c   1.000
_cell.angle_alpha   90.00
_cell.angle_beta   90.00
_cell.angle_gamma   90.00
#
_symmetry.space_group_name_H-M   'P 1'
#
loop_
_entity.id
_entity.type
_entity.pdbx_description
1 polymer ?
#
loop_
_entity_poly.entity_id
_entity_poly.type
_entity_poly.pdbx_seq_one_letter_code
_entity_poly.pdbx_strand_id
1 'polypeptide(L)'
;MATASVAFKSREDHRKQIELEEARKAGLAPAELDEDGKEINPHIPQYMSSAPWYLNSEKPSLKHQRNWKSDPNYTKSWYDRGAKIYQAEKYRKGACQNCGAMTHTAKACMDRPRKIGAKYTNKNIAPDEKIESFELDYDGKRDRWNGYDPSTYHRVIELYEAKEDARKKYLKEQQIKKLEEKNNTQEGDDAASDGDEEDDDDLRVDEAKVDESRQMDFAKVEKRVRTTGGGSTGTVRNLRIREDTAKYLLNLDVNSAHYDPKTRSMREDPLPDADPNDKFYLGDNQYRNSGQALEFKQMNIHSWEAFDKGQDMHMQAAPSQAELLYKNFQVAKDKLKTHTKDTIMEKYGNASTEDEIPMELLLGQSERQVEYDRAGRIIKGQEVILPKSKYEEDVLANNHTSVWGSWWKDHQWGYRCCQQTIRNSYCTGSAGIEAAEASLDLMKANIARKEACEESPKKVEEKRMAAWGTDVPEDLELNEEALANALKKEDERKREEKDERKRKYNVKHTNDVTPEEMEAYRMKRVHHEDPMKDFL
;
A
#
# COMPACT_ATOMS: atom_id res chain seq x y z
N MET A 1 38.15 -49.63 43.52
CA MET A 1 37.55 -50.38 42.40
C MET A 1 36.97 -49.35 41.45
N ALA A 2 37.51 -49.29 40.23
CA ALA A 2 37.12 -48.35 39.20
C ALA A 2 36.04 -48.99 38.32
N THR A 3 34.84 -48.41 38.29
CA THR A 3 33.80 -48.75 37.31
C THR A 3 33.11 -47.47 36.86
N ALA A 4 33.80 -46.69 36.03
CA ALA A 4 33.12 -45.76 35.14
C ALA A 4 32.60 -46.60 33.97
N SER A 5 31.30 -46.82 33.90
CA SER A 5 30.64 -47.63 32.89
C SER A 5 30.62 -46.92 31.53
N VAL A 6 31.76 -46.87 30.85
CA VAL A 6 31.76 -46.78 29.39
C VAL A 6 31.35 -48.15 28.89
N ALA A 7 30.05 -48.41 28.84
CA ALA A 7 29.53 -49.65 28.27
C ALA A 7 30.05 -49.75 26.82
N PHE A 8 30.82 -50.81 26.52
CA PHE A 8 31.20 -51.11 25.14
C PHE A 8 29.91 -51.31 24.34
N LYS A 9 29.55 -50.32 23.53
CA LYS A 9 28.38 -50.38 22.65
C LYS A 9 28.62 -51.45 21.59
N SER A 10 27.59 -52.24 21.27
CA SER A 10 27.66 -53.14 20.12
C SER A 10 28.00 -52.35 18.85
N ARG A 11 28.68 -52.98 17.89
CA ARG A 11 28.99 -52.34 16.59
C ARG A 11 27.71 -51.81 15.91
N GLU A 12 26.60 -52.50 16.11
CA GLU A 12 25.28 -52.10 15.62
C GLU A 12 24.76 -50.86 16.32
N ASP A 13 24.89 -50.78 17.65
CA ASP A 13 24.43 -49.62 18.44
C ASP A 13 25.31 -48.38 18.20
N HIS A 14 26.60 -48.57 17.97
CA HIS A 14 27.50 -47.50 17.57
C HIS A 14 27.14 -46.95 16.17
N ARG A 15 26.82 -47.82 15.21
CA ARG A 15 26.32 -47.40 13.90
C ARG A 15 25.00 -46.63 14.02
N LYS A 16 24.04 -47.17 14.78
CA LYS A 16 22.76 -46.49 15.05
C LYS A 16 22.96 -45.12 15.66
N GLN A 17 23.92 -44.94 16.57
CA GLN A 17 24.21 -43.63 17.16
C GLN A 17 24.82 -42.65 16.17
N ILE A 18 25.75 -43.09 15.31
CA ILE A 18 26.30 -42.23 14.25
C ILE A 18 25.18 -41.82 13.28
N GLU A 19 24.39 -42.77 12.81
CA GLU A 19 23.26 -42.51 11.90
C GLU A 19 22.24 -41.57 12.54
N LEU A 20 22.00 -41.70 13.84
CA LEU A 20 21.10 -40.84 14.59
C LEU A 20 21.69 -39.44 14.80
N GLU A 21 22.99 -39.32 15.08
CA GLU A 21 23.70 -38.04 15.14
C GLU A 21 23.73 -37.33 13.78
N GLU A 22 23.92 -38.07 12.69
CA GLU A 22 23.85 -37.56 11.31
C GLU A 22 22.43 -37.10 10.97
N ALA A 23 21.41 -37.89 11.32
CA ALA A 23 20.01 -37.51 11.16
C ALA A 23 19.66 -36.26 11.99
N ARG A 24 20.22 -36.13 13.20
CA ARG A 24 20.07 -34.93 14.04
C ARG A 24 20.76 -33.71 13.44
N LYS A 25 21.98 -33.86 12.93
CA LYS A 25 22.70 -32.78 12.21
C LYS A 25 21.98 -32.38 10.93
N ALA A 26 21.28 -33.31 10.29
CA ALA A 26 20.43 -33.04 9.14
C ALA A 26 19.05 -32.45 9.51
N GLY A 27 18.72 -32.34 10.81
CA GLY A 27 17.43 -31.86 11.28
C GLY A 27 16.26 -32.84 11.06
N LEU A 28 16.54 -34.10 10.71
CA LEU A 28 15.54 -35.17 10.53
C LEU A 28 15.12 -35.81 11.86
N ALA A 29 16.02 -35.81 12.85
CA ALA A 29 15.78 -36.36 14.18
C ALA A 29 15.86 -35.25 15.25
N PRO A 30 15.06 -35.35 16.33
CA PRO A 30 15.08 -34.36 17.41
C PRO A 30 16.42 -34.36 18.15
N ALA A 31 16.81 -33.19 18.65
CA ALA A 31 18.03 -33.00 19.43
C ALA A 31 18.04 -33.85 20.73
N GLU A 32 19.23 -34.11 21.28
CA GLU A 32 19.33 -34.73 22.61
C GLU A 32 18.83 -33.76 23.68
N LEU A 33 18.08 -34.27 24.65
CA LEU A 33 17.67 -33.50 25.82
C LEU A 33 18.66 -33.75 26.96
N ASP A 34 19.16 -32.68 27.55
CA ASP A 34 19.98 -32.67 28.77
C ASP A 34 19.12 -33.10 29.99
N GLU A 35 19.76 -33.34 31.13
CA GLU A 35 19.15 -33.61 32.44
C GLU A 35 18.12 -32.54 32.86
N ASP A 36 18.38 -31.28 32.49
CA ASP A 36 17.53 -30.13 32.79
C ASP A 36 16.42 -29.92 31.72
N GLY A 37 16.28 -30.85 30.76
CA GLY A 37 15.31 -30.79 29.67
C GLY A 37 15.67 -29.79 28.56
N LYS A 38 16.91 -29.31 28.51
CA LYS A 38 17.39 -28.40 27.46
C LYS A 38 17.92 -29.18 26.26
N GLU A 39 17.61 -28.71 25.06
CA GLU A 39 18.12 -29.31 23.82
C GLU A 39 19.63 -29.05 23.66
N ILE A 40 20.39 -30.12 23.46
CA ILE A 40 21.82 -30.09 23.12
C ILE A 40 21.92 -29.97 21.61
N ASN A 41 22.50 -28.88 21.14
CA ASN A 41 22.69 -28.64 19.71
C ASN A 41 23.54 -29.79 19.09
N PRO A 42 23.01 -30.55 18.09
CA PRO A 42 23.70 -31.66 17.44
C PRO A 42 25.00 -31.30 16.70
N HIS A 43 25.20 -30.01 16.41
CA HIS A 43 26.41 -29.50 15.77
C HIS A 43 27.55 -29.24 16.77
N ILE A 44 27.32 -29.38 18.08
CA ILE A 44 28.39 -29.36 19.08
C ILE A 44 29.26 -30.60 18.85
N PRO A 45 30.58 -30.46 18.67
CA PRO A 45 31.46 -31.61 18.53
C PRO A 45 31.35 -32.57 19.72
N GLN A 46 31.41 -33.87 19.46
CA GLN A 46 31.21 -34.91 20.47
C GLN A 46 32.12 -34.76 21.70
N TYR A 47 33.36 -34.30 21.52
CA TYR A 47 34.31 -34.10 22.61
C TYR A 47 33.94 -32.94 23.56
N MET A 48 33.09 -32.00 23.12
CA MET A 48 32.57 -30.91 23.96
C MET A 48 31.27 -31.30 24.67
N SER A 49 30.44 -32.13 24.03
CA SER A 49 29.17 -32.59 24.62
C SER A 49 29.36 -33.77 25.57
N SER A 50 30.37 -34.61 25.35
CA SER A 50 30.69 -35.74 26.23
C SER A 50 31.25 -35.25 27.56
N ALA A 51 30.48 -35.41 28.63
CA ALA A 51 30.96 -35.15 29.97
C ALA A 51 32.10 -36.14 30.34
N PRO A 52 33.26 -35.66 30.79
CA PRO A 52 34.37 -36.51 31.22
C PRO A 52 34.00 -37.43 32.39
N TRP A 53 34.63 -38.60 32.45
CA TRP A 53 34.33 -39.64 33.43
C TRP A 53 34.38 -39.18 34.90
N TYR A 54 35.22 -38.20 35.24
CA TYR A 54 35.37 -37.70 36.61
C TYR A 54 34.20 -36.82 37.08
N LEU A 55 33.29 -36.42 36.19
CA LEU A 55 32.06 -35.69 36.53
C LEU A 55 30.88 -36.63 36.83
N ASN A 56 31.01 -37.94 36.60
CA ASN A 56 30.01 -38.98 36.93
C ASN A 56 28.56 -38.65 36.48
N SER A 57 28.38 -37.99 35.33
CA SER A 57 27.05 -37.76 34.77
C SER A 57 26.59 -38.99 33.98
N GLU A 58 25.43 -39.54 34.33
CA GLU A 58 24.84 -40.70 33.64
C GLU A 58 24.15 -40.31 32.32
N LYS A 59 23.84 -39.03 32.14
CA LYS A 59 23.17 -38.48 30.94
C LYS A 59 24.07 -37.47 30.22
N PRO A 60 23.91 -37.31 28.89
CA PRO A 60 24.56 -36.23 28.13
C PRO A 60 24.19 -34.87 28.74
N SER A 61 25.19 -34.09 29.13
CA SER A 61 24.96 -32.76 29.71
C SER A 61 26.06 -31.76 29.38
N LEU A 62 25.69 -30.49 29.20
CA LEU A 62 26.63 -29.40 28.94
C LEU A 62 27.05 -28.67 30.23
N LYS A 63 26.65 -29.18 31.41
CA LYS A 63 26.94 -28.57 32.72
C LYS A 63 28.45 -28.41 32.98
N HIS A 64 29.24 -29.38 32.51
CA HIS A 64 30.70 -29.37 32.68
C HIS A 64 31.43 -28.27 31.89
N GLN A 65 30.79 -27.73 30.85
CA GLN A 65 31.30 -26.59 30.07
C GLN A 65 30.94 -25.24 30.70
N ARG A 66 30.01 -25.22 31.67
CA ARG A 66 29.64 -24.00 32.38
C ARG A 66 30.73 -23.65 33.40
N ASN A 67 30.91 -22.36 33.65
CA ASN A 67 31.84 -21.92 34.67
C ASN A 67 31.34 -22.35 36.07
N TRP A 68 32.07 -23.27 36.70
CA TRP A 68 31.84 -23.81 38.04
C TRP A 68 32.40 -22.90 39.14
N LYS A 69 33.31 -21.99 38.77
CA LYS A 69 33.83 -20.91 39.62
C LYS A 69 33.21 -19.60 39.15
N SER A 70 31.91 -19.43 39.38
CA SER A 70 31.35 -18.07 39.35
C SER A 70 32.03 -17.30 40.46
N ASP A 71 32.95 -16.38 40.14
CA ASP A 71 33.66 -15.55 41.13
C ASP A 71 32.61 -14.88 42.04
N PRO A 72 32.44 -15.32 43.30
CA PRO A 72 31.23 -14.94 44.03
C PRO A 72 31.27 -13.54 44.63
N ASN A 73 32.36 -12.78 44.47
CA ASN A 73 32.58 -11.70 45.44
C ASN A 73 33.45 -10.54 44.95
N TYR A 74 33.16 -9.99 43.77
CA TYR A 74 33.56 -8.60 43.51
C TYR A 74 32.64 -7.70 44.33
N THR A 75 33.08 -7.43 45.55
CA THR A 75 32.36 -6.52 46.43
C THR A 75 32.43 -5.10 45.85
N LYS A 76 31.29 -4.45 45.64
CA LYS A 76 31.26 -3.04 45.25
C LYS A 76 31.66 -2.10 46.40
N SER A 77 31.85 -2.63 47.61
CA SER A 77 32.33 -1.89 48.76
C SER A 77 33.78 -1.47 48.58
N TRP A 78 34.07 -0.25 48.99
CA TRP A 78 35.42 0.30 49.06
C TRP A 78 35.85 0.46 50.52
N TYR A 79 37.15 0.65 50.76
CA TYR A 79 37.70 0.89 52.10
C TYR A 79 37.02 2.07 52.81
N ASP A 80 36.58 1.85 54.04
CA ASP A 80 36.05 2.89 54.91
C ASP A 80 37.16 3.86 55.35
N ARG A 81 37.36 4.94 54.58
CA ARG A 81 38.40 5.93 54.89
C ARG A 81 38.06 6.68 56.18
N GLY A 82 38.94 6.60 57.18
CA GLY A 82 38.82 7.34 58.44
C GLY A 82 37.87 6.72 59.46
N ALA A 83 37.35 5.52 59.20
CA ALA A 83 36.57 4.78 60.19
C ALA A 83 37.44 4.34 61.37
N LYS A 84 36.95 4.62 62.58
CA LYS A 84 37.60 4.35 63.86
C LYS A 84 36.77 3.32 64.61
N ILE A 85 37.42 2.28 65.12
CA ILE A 85 36.74 1.19 65.83
C ILE A 85 36.69 1.48 67.33
N TYR A 86 37.86 1.69 67.94
CA TYR A 86 37.99 1.74 69.39
C TYR A 86 39.06 2.75 69.82
N GLN A 87 38.78 3.54 70.86
CA GLN A 87 39.75 4.45 71.46
C GLN A 87 40.09 4.02 72.88
N ALA A 88 41.37 3.73 73.13
CA ALA A 88 41.85 3.39 74.46
C ALA A 88 42.24 4.64 75.25
N GLU A 89 42.04 4.64 76.57
CA GLU A 89 42.46 5.74 77.46
C GLU A 89 43.93 5.62 77.91
N LYS A 90 44.48 4.39 77.86
CA LYS A 90 45.85 4.08 78.30
C LYS A 90 46.60 3.34 77.19
N TYR A 91 47.93 3.47 77.21
CA TYR A 91 48.79 2.75 76.30
C TYR A 91 48.66 1.23 76.48
N ARG A 92 48.41 0.51 75.40
CA ARG A 92 48.35 -0.96 75.36
C ARG A 92 49.69 -1.53 74.88
N LYS A 93 50.08 -2.69 75.41
CA LYS A 93 51.29 -3.39 74.97
C LYS A 93 51.10 -3.82 73.51
N GLY A 94 52.06 -3.47 72.64
CA GLY A 94 51.98 -3.71 71.20
C GLY A 94 51.47 -2.50 70.40
N ALA A 95 50.96 -1.46 71.06
CA ALA A 95 50.53 -0.24 70.37
C ALA A 95 51.72 0.58 69.89
N CYS A 96 51.47 1.41 68.88
CA CYS A 96 52.41 2.39 68.37
C CYS A 96 52.98 3.26 69.51
N GLN A 97 54.30 3.30 69.62
CA GLN A 97 54.98 4.02 70.70
C GLN A 97 54.74 5.54 70.64
N ASN A 98 54.40 6.07 69.45
CA ASN A 98 54.14 7.48 69.20
C ASN A 98 52.69 7.89 69.56
N CYS A 99 51.70 7.29 68.92
CA CYS A 99 50.28 7.68 69.04
C CYS A 99 49.43 6.78 69.95
N GLY A 100 49.83 5.53 70.18
CA GLY A 100 49.10 4.58 71.03
C GLY A 100 47.99 3.76 70.33
N ALA A 101 47.83 3.86 69.00
CA ALA A 101 46.97 2.95 68.23
C ALA A 101 47.61 1.57 68.04
N MET A 102 46.80 0.50 67.96
CA MET A 102 47.27 -0.88 67.78
C MET A 102 47.42 -1.31 66.30
N THR A 103 46.90 -0.53 65.36
CA THR A 103 46.82 -0.92 63.94
C THR A 103 48.13 -0.80 63.17
N HIS A 104 49.06 0.02 63.64
CA HIS A 104 50.32 0.30 62.96
C HIS A 104 51.50 0.44 63.91
N THR A 105 52.72 0.39 63.35
CA THR A 105 53.97 0.58 64.11
C THR A 105 54.40 2.05 64.16
N ALA A 106 55.34 2.40 65.04
CA ALA A 106 55.82 3.77 65.17
C ALA A 106 56.42 4.38 63.89
N LYS A 107 56.96 3.55 62.99
CA LYS A 107 57.52 3.99 61.69
C LYS A 107 56.43 4.31 60.66
N ALA A 108 55.30 3.61 60.71
CA ALA A 108 54.16 3.80 59.81
C ALA A 108 53.08 4.71 60.41
N CYS A 109 53.42 5.45 61.47
CA CYS A 109 52.47 6.29 62.19
C CYS A 109 52.17 7.58 61.40
N MET A 110 50.89 7.84 61.16
CA MET A 110 50.42 9.05 60.46
C MET A 110 50.46 10.30 61.36
N ASP A 111 50.48 10.11 62.69
CA ASP A 111 50.64 11.22 63.63
C ASP A 111 52.08 11.73 63.63
N ARG A 112 52.22 13.05 63.81
CA ARG A 112 53.54 13.71 63.90
C ARG A 112 54.42 13.03 64.96
N PRO A 113 55.68 12.66 64.65
CA PRO A 113 56.59 12.08 65.63
C PRO A 113 56.74 12.97 66.87
N ARG A 114 56.37 12.45 68.05
CA ARG A 114 56.44 13.16 69.33
C ARG A 114 57.82 12.93 69.97
N LYS A 115 58.37 13.97 70.61
CA LYS A 115 59.63 13.87 71.38
C LYS A 115 59.52 12.88 72.53
N ILE A 116 58.35 12.84 73.17
CA ILE A 116 57.99 11.84 74.18
C ILE A 116 56.69 11.20 73.72
N GLY A 117 56.77 9.92 73.32
CA GLY A 117 55.64 9.19 72.74
C GLY A 117 54.55 8.82 73.76
N ALA A 118 53.39 8.41 73.24
CA ALA A 118 52.25 7.92 74.02
C ALA A 118 52.61 6.77 74.97
N LYS A 119 53.62 5.95 74.63
CA LYS A 119 54.11 4.85 75.49
C LYS A 119 54.51 5.29 76.90
N TYR A 120 55.12 6.48 77.02
CA TYR A 120 55.64 6.98 78.30
C TYR A 120 54.70 7.99 78.96
N THR A 121 53.82 8.62 78.19
CA THR A 121 52.99 9.73 78.68
C THR A 121 51.53 9.36 78.89
N ASN A 122 51.02 8.29 78.26
CA ASN A 122 49.59 7.92 78.22
C ASN A 122 48.66 9.07 77.78
N LYS A 123 49.19 10.13 77.17
CA LYS A 123 48.43 11.32 76.76
C LYS A 123 48.14 11.26 75.26
N ASN A 124 46.93 11.68 74.88
CA ASN A 124 46.46 11.76 73.50
C ASN A 124 46.64 10.44 72.73
N ILE A 125 45.94 9.39 73.18
CA ILE A 125 45.90 8.08 72.52
C ILE A 125 44.99 8.15 71.30
N ALA A 126 45.55 7.80 70.14
CA ALA A 126 44.79 7.72 68.89
C ALA A 126 43.84 6.52 68.90
N PRO A 127 42.65 6.64 68.29
CA PRO A 127 41.74 5.52 68.07
C PRO A 127 42.32 4.52 67.07
N ASP A 128 41.96 3.24 67.23
CA ASP A 128 42.31 2.17 66.31
C ASP A 128 41.52 2.29 65.00
N GLU A 129 42.23 2.13 63.87
CA GLU A 129 41.70 2.19 62.51
C GLU A 129 41.01 0.87 62.12
N LYS A 130 40.04 0.93 61.20
CA LYS A 130 39.46 -0.27 60.60
C LYS A 130 40.36 -0.78 59.47
N ILE A 131 40.87 -2.01 59.60
CA ILE A 131 41.66 -2.68 58.55
C ILE A 131 40.74 -3.61 57.79
N GLU A 132 40.58 -3.36 56.50
CA GLU A 132 39.80 -4.19 55.58
C GLU A 132 40.69 -4.66 54.44
N SER A 133 40.34 -5.80 53.82
CA SER A 133 41.01 -6.32 52.63
C SER A 133 39.98 -6.78 51.63
N PHE A 134 40.01 -6.21 50.42
CA PHE A 134 39.09 -6.56 49.33
C PHE A 134 39.84 -7.16 48.16
N GLU A 135 39.29 -8.21 47.57
CA GLU A 135 39.73 -8.75 46.29
C GLU A 135 38.83 -8.13 45.20
N LEU A 136 39.40 -7.24 44.41
CA LEU A 136 38.71 -6.53 43.34
C LEU A 136 39.29 -6.90 41.98
N ASP A 137 38.44 -6.77 40.96
CA ASP A 137 38.80 -6.84 39.54
C ASP A 137 39.87 -5.82 39.14
N TYR A 138 40.44 -6.00 37.95
CA TYR A 138 41.37 -5.02 37.36
C TYR A 138 40.73 -3.64 37.22
N ASP A 139 39.51 -3.57 36.66
CA ASP A 139 38.75 -2.33 36.54
C ASP A 139 38.31 -1.83 37.92
N GLY A 140 37.86 -2.74 38.80
CA GLY A 140 37.50 -2.41 40.18
C GLY A 140 38.63 -1.77 40.98
N LYS A 141 39.88 -2.19 40.81
CA LYS A 141 41.04 -1.56 41.49
C LYS A 141 41.38 -0.16 40.93
N ARG A 142 41.06 0.09 39.67
CA ARG A 142 41.45 1.30 38.93
C ARG A 142 40.31 2.29 38.73
N ASP A 143 39.11 1.93 39.18
CA ASP A 143 37.98 2.84 39.14
C ASP A 143 38.32 4.11 39.93
N ARG A 144 38.28 5.23 39.22
CA ARG A 144 38.51 6.56 39.77
C ARG A 144 37.47 6.94 40.81
N TRP A 145 36.26 6.39 40.68
CA TRP A 145 35.11 6.69 41.53
C TRP A 145 34.95 5.72 42.70
N ASN A 146 36.00 4.96 43.01
CA ASN A 146 36.04 4.11 44.20
C ASN A 146 35.85 4.90 45.49
N GLY A 147 34.83 4.52 46.27
CA GLY A 147 34.45 5.21 47.51
C GLY A 147 33.75 6.55 47.30
N TYR A 148 33.20 6.80 46.10
CA TYR A 148 32.38 7.98 45.84
C TYR A 148 31.05 7.88 46.60
N ASP A 149 30.76 8.89 47.41
CA ASP A 149 29.46 9.02 48.08
C ASP A 149 28.46 9.72 47.13
N PRO A 150 27.37 9.05 46.71
CA PRO A 150 26.35 9.63 45.84
C PRO A 150 25.73 10.92 46.38
N SER A 151 25.71 11.10 47.71
CA SER A 151 25.18 12.32 48.33
C SER A 151 26.00 13.56 47.95
N THR A 152 27.30 13.42 47.69
CA THR A 152 28.16 14.54 47.29
C THR A 152 27.80 15.12 45.92
N TYR A 153 27.08 14.36 45.09
CA TYR A 153 26.56 14.84 43.81
C TYR A 153 25.55 15.98 43.98
N HIS A 154 24.88 16.09 45.15
CA HIS A 154 24.00 17.22 45.45
C HIS A 154 24.69 18.58 45.30
N ARG A 155 25.99 18.69 45.63
CA ARG A 155 26.75 19.94 45.43
C ARG A 155 26.83 20.35 43.96
N VAL A 156 26.88 19.38 43.06
CA VAL A 156 26.87 19.65 41.61
C VAL A 156 25.48 20.15 41.22
N ILE A 157 24.42 19.49 41.70
CA ILE A 157 23.04 19.93 41.46
C ILE A 157 22.82 21.37 41.94
N GLU A 158 23.22 21.70 43.17
CA GLU A 158 23.13 23.06 43.74
C GLU A 158 23.85 24.11 42.88
N LEU A 159 25.02 23.79 42.32
CA LEU A 159 25.75 24.67 41.43
C LEU A 159 24.99 24.93 40.11
N TYR A 160 24.36 23.90 39.54
CA TYR A 160 23.55 24.05 38.33
C TYR A 160 22.25 24.82 38.62
N GLU A 161 21.60 24.57 39.75
CA GLU A 161 20.42 25.32 40.20
C GLU A 161 20.74 26.81 40.39
N ALA A 162 21.83 27.14 41.08
CA ALA A 162 22.27 28.53 41.26
C ALA A 162 22.59 29.21 39.92
N LYS A 163 23.17 28.47 38.96
CA LYS A 163 23.44 28.96 37.61
C LYS A 163 22.16 29.22 36.82
N GLU A 164 21.18 28.32 36.88
CA GLU A 164 19.88 28.52 36.22
C GLU A 164 19.09 29.68 36.85
N ASP A 165 19.18 29.87 38.17
CA ASP A 165 18.57 31.02 38.85
C ASP A 165 19.21 32.35 38.46
N ALA A 166 20.53 32.39 38.32
CA ALA A 166 21.23 33.55 37.78
C ALA A 166 20.82 33.85 36.33
N ARG A 167 20.69 32.80 35.50
CA ARG A 167 20.20 32.92 34.10
C ARG A 167 18.77 33.47 34.05
N LYS A 168 17.86 32.96 34.90
CA LYS A 168 16.49 33.47 34.99
C LYS A 168 16.43 34.92 35.43
N LYS A 169 17.24 35.32 36.43
CA LYS A 169 17.33 36.73 36.87
C LYS A 169 17.83 37.63 35.75
N TYR A 170 18.88 37.22 35.04
CA TYR A 170 19.40 37.95 33.89
C TYR A 170 18.35 38.15 32.78
N LEU A 171 17.59 37.11 32.43
CA LEU A 171 16.50 37.22 31.45
C LEU A 171 15.39 38.18 31.91
N LYS A 172 15.02 38.14 33.19
CA LYS A 172 14.04 39.09 33.77
C LYS A 172 14.56 40.53 33.75
N GLU A 173 15.82 40.75 34.10
CA GLU A 173 16.45 42.07 34.03
C GLU A 173 16.50 42.61 32.59
N GLN A 174 16.79 41.75 31.60
CA GLN A 174 16.70 42.14 30.19
C GLN A 174 15.28 42.50 29.77
N GLN A 175 14.27 41.74 30.19
CA GLN A 175 12.86 42.07 29.92
C GLN A 175 12.47 43.41 30.54
N ILE A 176 12.87 43.66 31.79
CA ILE A 176 12.61 44.94 32.48
C ILE A 176 13.30 46.09 31.73
N LYS A 177 14.56 45.95 31.33
CA LYS A 177 15.26 46.97 30.53
C LYS A 177 14.58 47.25 29.20
N LYS A 178 14.12 46.22 28.49
CA LYS A 178 13.34 46.39 27.25
C LYS A 178 12.03 47.13 27.50
N LEU A 179 11.34 46.84 28.60
CA LEU A 179 10.12 47.56 28.99
C LEU A 179 10.41 49.02 29.38
N GLU A 180 11.50 49.28 30.11
CA GLU A 180 11.95 50.62 30.45
C GLU A 180 12.35 51.43 29.20
N GLU A 181 13.04 50.82 28.23
CA GLU A 181 13.37 51.41 26.94
C GLU A 181 12.10 51.70 26.12
N LYS A 182 11.14 50.78 26.05
CA LYS A 182 9.82 51.01 25.40
C LYS A 182 9.07 52.18 26.07
N ASN A 183 9.02 52.21 27.41
CA ASN A 183 8.36 53.28 28.16
C ASN A 183 9.06 54.65 27.98
N ASN A 184 10.39 54.70 27.95
CA ASN A 184 11.14 55.94 27.68
C ASN A 184 10.97 56.44 26.24
N THR A 185 10.74 55.54 25.27
CA THR A 185 10.49 55.92 23.87
C THR A 185 9.07 56.47 23.69
N GLN A 186 8.13 56.13 24.57
CA GLN A 186 6.75 56.61 24.57
C GLN A 186 6.55 58.04 25.13
N GLU A 187 7.50 58.59 25.90
CA GLU A 187 7.40 59.97 26.44
C GLU A 187 7.94 61.05 25.48
N GLY A 188 8.29 60.71 24.24
CA GLY A 188 8.92 61.65 23.32
C GLY A 188 8.66 61.42 21.83
N ASP A 189 7.40 61.23 21.41
CA ASP A 189 6.86 61.76 20.14
C ASP A 189 5.39 61.31 19.96
N ASP A 190 4.45 62.23 20.23
CA ASP A 190 3.06 62.14 19.77
C ASP A 190 3.02 62.40 18.25
N ALA A 191 3.28 61.38 17.43
CA ALA A 191 2.99 61.39 16.00
C ALA A 191 2.78 59.97 15.43
N ALA A 192 1.51 59.54 15.44
CA ALA A 192 0.87 58.59 14.53
C ALA A 192 1.76 57.67 13.67
N SER A 193 1.82 56.38 14.03
CA SER A 193 1.72 55.28 13.07
C SER A 193 1.26 54.00 13.76
N ASP A 194 0.04 53.61 13.41
CA ASP A 194 -0.57 52.30 13.63
C ASP A 194 0.20 51.23 12.81
N GLY A 195 0.45 50.07 13.41
CA GLY A 195 1.00 48.87 12.74
C GLY A 195 2.45 48.50 13.04
N ASP A 196 2.69 47.84 14.17
CA ASP A 196 3.51 46.60 14.27
C ASP A 196 3.51 46.08 15.72
N GLU A 197 2.47 45.30 16.07
CA GLU A 197 2.44 44.43 17.25
C GLU A 197 2.84 42.99 16.85
N GLU A 198 4.00 42.81 16.22
CA GLU A 198 4.54 41.48 15.87
C GLU A 198 6.00 41.28 16.30
N ASP A 199 6.41 41.79 17.47
CA ASP A 199 7.79 41.56 17.95
C ASP A 199 7.91 41.27 19.46
N ASP A 200 6.85 40.72 20.07
CA ASP A 200 6.84 40.23 21.46
C ASP A 200 6.96 38.69 21.57
N ASP A 201 7.40 37.99 20.51
CA ASP A 201 7.65 36.53 20.53
C ASP A 201 9.14 36.14 20.39
N ASP A 202 10.09 37.08 20.29
CA ASP A 202 11.53 36.78 20.10
C ASP A 202 12.30 36.43 21.40
N LEU A 203 11.61 36.28 22.54
CA LEU A 203 12.22 35.82 23.81
C LEU A 203 11.62 34.54 24.36
N ARG A 204 10.58 33.99 23.73
CA ARG A 204 10.30 32.56 23.80
C ARG A 204 11.03 31.92 22.65
N VAL A 205 12.28 31.54 22.91
CA VAL A 205 12.93 30.49 22.10
C VAL A 205 12.18 29.19 22.42
N ASP A 206 10.98 29.06 21.86
CA ASP A 206 10.37 27.77 21.62
C ASP A 206 11.30 27.12 20.60
N GLU A 207 12.17 26.21 21.07
CA GLU A 207 13.07 25.40 20.24
C GLU A 207 12.34 24.60 19.12
N ALA A 208 11.01 24.70 19.03
CA ALA A 208 10.16 24.07 18.03
C ALA A 208 9.77 24.97 16.84
N LYS A 209 9.88 26.30 16.92
CA LYS A 209 9.62 27.17 15.74
C LYS A 209 10.94 27.49 15.03
N VAL A 210 11.38 26.53 14.21
CA VAL A 210 12.35 26.84 13.16
C VAL A 210 11.61 27.71 12.14
N ASP A 211 11.83 29.01 12.25
CA ASP A 211 11.42 30.06 11.32
C ASP A 211 11.50 29.60 9.85
N GLU A 212 10.34 29.46 9.18
CA GLU A 212 10.22 28.95 7.81
C GLU A 212 10.96 29.81 6.78
N SER A 213 11.26 31.06 7.12
CA SER A 213 12.04 31.97 6.28
C SER A 213 13.48 31.48 6.03
N ARG A 214 14.08 30.74 6.97
CA ARG A 214 15.42 30.14 6.83
C ARG A 214 15.49 28.92 5.93
N GLN A 215 14.36 28.37 5.51
CA GLN A 215 14.33 27.24 4.57
C GLN A 215 14.58 27.69 3.12
N MET A 216 14.37 28.98 2.81
CA MET A 216 14.50 29.55 1.46
C MET A 216 15.95 29.96 1.09
N ASP A 217 16.87 29.99 2.05
CA ASP A 217 18.28 30.35 1.83
C ASP A 217 19.16 29.22 1.23
N PHE A 218 18.57 28.06 0.91
CA PHE A 218 19.29 26.92 0.31
C PHE A 218 19.81 27.16 -1.11
N ALA A 219 19.38 28.23 -1.80
CA ALA A 219 19.78 28.51 -3.18
C ALA A 219 21.14 29.24 -3.32
N LYS A 220 21.73 29.76 -2.24
CA LYS A 220 22.99 30.51 -2.30
C LYS A 220 24.15 29.70 -1.72
N VAL A 221 24.79 28.91 -2.58
CA VAL A 221 26.03 28.18 -2.24
C VAL A 221 27.21 29.14 -2.26
N GLU A 222 27.50 29.78 -1.13
CA GLU A 222 28.80 30.41 -0.92
C GLU A 222 29.86 29.36 -0.56
N LYS A 223 31.02 29.43 -1.22
CA LYS A 223 32.17 28.54 -0.98
C LYS A 223 32.69 28.73 0.44
N ARG A 224 32.42 27.76 1.32
CA ARG A 224 32.92 27.75 2.70
C ARG A 224 34.43 27.49 2.79
N VAL A 225 35.07 28.27 3.64
CA VAL A 225 36.45 28.10 4.12
C VAL A 225 36.49 26.91 5.11
N ARG A 226 37.43 25.99 4.90
CA ARG A 226 37.74 24.90 5.86
C ARG A 226 38.39 25.48 7.10
N THR A 227 37.74 25.38 8.26
CA THR A 227 38.43 25.51 9.56
C THR A 227 39.04 24.16 9.96
N THR A 228 40.12 24.19 10.72
CA THR A 228 40.95 23.05 11.14
C THR A 228 40.29 22.11 12.16
N GLY A 229 39.03 22.36 12.51
CA GLY A 229 38.30 21.64 13.56
C GLY A 229 37.29 20.59 13.07
N GLY A 230 37.26 20.21 11.79
CA GLY A 230 36.50 19.06 11.29
C GLY A 230 34.97 19.08 11.48
N GLY A 231 34.41 20.13 12.09
CA GLY A 231 32.97 20.34 12.20
C GLY A 231 32.46 20.98 10.92
N SER A 232 31.77 20.21 10.10
CA SER A 232 30.94 20.77 9.03
C SER A 232 29.89 21.69 9.67
N THR A 233 30.06 23.01 9.57
CA THR A 233 29.05 24.01 9.96
C THR A 233 27.92 24.11 8.93
N GLY A 234 27.53 22.97 8.37
CA GLY A 234 26.23 22.79 7.73
C GLY A 234 25.29 22.18 8.77
N THR A 235 24.02 22.55 8.71
CA THR A 235 22.92 21.91 9.41
C THR A 235 22.85 20.42 9.00
N VAL A 236 23.71 19.59 9.56
CA VAL A 236 23.59 18.13 9.47
C VAL A 236 22.41 17.76 10.34
N ARG A 237 21.19 18.01 9.83
CA ARG A 237 19.98 17.45 10.42
C ARG A 237 20.19 15.94 10.45
N ASN A 238 19.97 15.34 11.61
CA ASN A 238 20.01 13.88 11.71
C ASN A 238 19.04 13.33 10.66
N LEU A 239 19.53 12.45 9.77
CA LEU A 239 18.70 11.85 8.71
C LEU A 239 17.56 11.00 9.29
N ARG A 240 17.69 10.58 10.54
CA ARG A 240 16.64 9.89 11.27
C ARG A 240 15.54 10.89 11.64
N ILE A 241 14.37 10.67 11.07
CA ILE A 241 13.10 11.30 11.44
C ILE A 241 12.81 10.92 12.91
N ARG A 242 12.54 11.93 13.75
CA ARG A 242 12.37 11.74 15.20
C ARG A 242 10.95 11.31 15.56
N GLU A 243 9.99 11.72 14.73
CA GLU A 243 8.57 11.41 14.79
C GLU A 243 8.32 9.91 14.58
N ASP A 244 9.13 9.28 13.72
CA ASP A 244 9.05 7.84 13.44
C ASP A 244 9.79 7.04 14.52
N THR A 245 9.00 6.36 15.36
CA THR A 245 9.52 5.41 16.34
C THR A 245 10.08 4.17 15.65
N ALA A 246 11.21 3.66 16.14
CA ALA A 246 11.75 2.41 15.61
C ALA A 246 10.88 1.24 16.06
N LYS A 247 10.68 0.23 15.20
CA LYS A 247 9.79 -0.91 15.48
C LYS A 247 10.05 -1.59 16.83
N TYR A 248 11.32 -1.84 17.18
CA TYR A 248 11.70 -2.49 18.45
C TYR A 248 11.54 -1.59 19.70
N LEU A 249 11.18 -0.32 19.54
CA LEU A 249 10.86 0.59 20.64
C LEU A 249 9.35 0.72 20.87
N LEU A 250 8.52 0.11 20.01
CA LEU A 250 7.06 0.09 20.19
C LEU A 250 6.67 -0.67 21.45
N ASN A 251 7.38 -1.76 21.76
CA ASN A 251 7.24 -2.50 23.01
C ASN A 251 8.65 -2.85 23.55
N LEU A 252 8.94 -2.46 24.79
CA LEU A 252 10.24 -2.70 25.45
C LEU A 252 10.28 -4.05 26.21
N ASP A 253 9.15 -4.76 26.28
CA ASP A 253 9.09 -6.08 26.88
C ASP A 253 9.92 -7.06 26.04
N VAL A 254 10.79 -7.82 26.73
CA VAL A 254 11.74 -8.76 26.10
C VAL A 254 11.03 -9.86 25.30
N ASN A 255 9.82 -10.23 25.73
CA ASN A 255 9.01 -11.30 25.13
C ASN A 255 7.90 -10.76 24.20
N SER A 256 8.05 -9.54 23.69
CA SER A 256 7.14 -8.96 22.69
C SER A 256 7.38 -9.57 21.30
N ALA A 257 7.29 -8.77 20.24
CA ALA A 257 7.56 -9.25 18.88
C ALA A 257 9.07 -9.24 18.57
N HIS A 258 9.56 -10.34 17.98
CA HIS A 258 10.96 -10.42 17.55
C HIS A 258 11.25 -9.44 16.40
N TYR A 259 12.17 -8.51 16.64
CA TYR A 259 12.75 -7.64 15.63
C TYR A 259 14.07 -8.23 15.12
N ASP A 260 14.18 -8.49 13.81
CA ASP A 260 15.44 -8.87 13.18
C ASP A 260 16.23 -7.59 12.79
N PRO A 261 17.33 -7.24 13.49
CA PRO A 261 18.10 -6.04 13.18
C PRO A 261 18.84 -6.11 11.85
N LYS A 262 19.05 -7.31 11.28
CA LYS A 262 19.75 -7.48 10.01
C LYS A 262 18.88 -7.01 8.85
N THR A 263 17.68 -7.54 8.76
CA THR A 263 16.70 -7.20 7.72
C THR A 263 15.83 -6.00 8.09
N ARG A 264 15.88 -5.56 9.36
CA ARG A 264 15.05 -4.50 9.94
C ARG A 264 13.55 -4.81 9.86
N SER A 265 13.19 -6.10 9.87
CA SER A 265 11.80 -6.56 9.84
C SER A 265 11.30 -6.97 11.22
N MET A 266 10.03 -6.68 11.50
CA MET A 266 9.30 -7.19 12.66
C MET A 266 8.10 -7.95 12.15
N ARG A 267 8.01 -9.24 12.45
CA ARG A 267 7.04 -10.13 11.79
C ARG A 267 5.67 -10.00 12.43
N GLU A 268 5.62 -10.21 13.74
CA GLU A 268 4.41 -10.16 14.56
C GLU A 268 4.09 -8.74 15.04
N ASP A 269 2.86 -8.53 15.49
CA ASP A 269 2.43 -7.30 16.14
C ASP A 269 3.11 -7.16 17.53
N PRO A 270 3.85 -6.07 17.81
CA PRO A 270 4.45 -5.84 19.12
C PRO A 270 3.44 -5.59 20.25
N LEU A 271 2.19 -5.22 19.93
CA LEU A 271 1.14 -4.89 20.89
C LEU A 271 -0.18 -5.61 20.54
N PRO A 272 -0.26 -6.95 20.60
CA PRO A 272 -1.44 -7.69 20.13
C PRO A 272 -2.73 -7.27 20.84
N ASP A 273 -2.68 -6.99 22.15
CA ASP A 273 -3.86 -6.74 22.99
C ASP A 273 -4.45 -5.32 22.87
N ALA A 274 -3.75 -4.37 22.25
CA ALA A 274 -4.26 -3.01 22.09
C ALA A 274 -5.34 -2.93 20.98
N ASP A 275 -6.13 -1.85 20.97
CA ASP A 275 -7.15 -1.61 19.93
C ASP A 275 -6.48 -1.40 18.55
N PRO A 276 -6.90 -2.10 17.49
CA PRO A 276 -6.38 -1.93 16.13
C PRO A 276 -6.42 -0.50 15.58
N ASN A 277 -7.36 0.36 16.00
CA ASN A 277 -7.47 1.73 15.48
C ASN A 277 -6.41 2.69 16.06
N ASP A 278 -5.97 2.43 17.29
CA ASP A 278 -4.96 3.25 17.96
C ASP A 278 -3.53 2.81 17.62
N LYS A 279 -3.38 1.64 16.97
CA LYS A 279 -2.09 1.09 16.58
C LYS A 279 -1.57 1.74 15.31
N PHE A 280 -0.39 2.35 15.42
CA PHE A 280 0.38 2.82 14.26
C PHE A 280 0.93 1.66 13.41
N TYR A 281 1.26 0.53 14.03
CA TYR A 281 1.93 -0.60 13.37
C TYR A 281 1.39 -1.95 13.87
N LEU A 282 0.99 -2.81 12.92
CA LEU A 282 0.34 -4.11 13.17
C LEU A 282 1.24 -5.33 12.85
N GLY A 283 2.54 -5.12 12.63
CA GLY A 283 3.47 -6.17 12.20
C GLY A 283 3.58 -6.32 10.67
N ASP A 284 4.76 -6.71 10.18
CA ASP A 284 5.02 -6.83 8.74
C ASP A 284 4.18 -7.95 8.09
N ASN A 285 3.79 -8.99 8.84
CA ASN A 285 2.95 -10.07 8.31
C ASN A 285 1.56 -9.58 7.87
N GLN A 286 0.99 -8.63 8.63
CA GLN A 286 -0.31 -8.07 8.31
C GLN A 286 -0.26 -7.25 7.01
N TYR A 287 0.74 -6.38 6.88
CA TYR A 287 0.92 -5.56 5.66
C TYR A 287 1.29 -6.40 4.43
N ARG A 288 2.00 -7.53 4.61
CA ARG A 288 2.33 -8.45 3.49
C ARG A 288 1.12 -9.20 2.94
N ASN A 289 0.08 -9.39 3.75
CA ASN A 289 -1.11 -10.16 3.38
C ASN A 289 -2.32 -9.27 3.03
N SER A 290 -2.22 -7.96 3.19
CA SER A 290 -3.31 -7.01 2.93
C SER A 290 -3.25 -6.38 1.53
N GLY A 291 -4.35 -5.74 1.13
CA GLY A 291 -4.48 -5.01 -0.13
C GLY A 291 -4.45 -5.90 -1.37
N GLN A 292 -3.79 -5.42 -2.42
CA GLN A 292 -3.71 -6.08 -3.74
C GLN A 292 -3.01 -7.45 -3.70
N ALA A 293 -2.20 -7.73 -2.67
CA ALA A 293 -1.57 -9.05 -2.52
C ALA A 293 -2.62 -10.15 -2.33
N LEU A 294 -3.73 -9.88 -1.65
CA LEU A 294 -4.80 -10.84 -1.42
C LEU A 294 -5.60 -11.08 -2.71
N GLU A 295 -5.91 -10.02 -3.46
CA GLU A 295 -6.55 -10.11 -4.77
C GLU A 295 -5.68 -10.92 -5.74
N PHE A 296 -4.38 -10.62 -5.79
CA PHE A 296 -3.41 -11.37 -6.61
C PHE A 296 -3.32 -12.85 -6.21
N LYS A 297 -3.41 -13.18 -4.91
CA LYS A 297 -3.49 -14.59 -4.47
C LYS A 297 -4.76 -15.28 -4.96
N GLN A 298 -5.92 -14.63 -4.85
CA GLN A 298 -7.20 -15.19 -5.33
C GLN A 298 -7.18 -15.39 -6.86
N MET A 299 -6.66 -14.41 -7.58
CA MET A 299 -6.40 -14.47 -9.02
C MET A 299 -5.53 -15.68 -9.39
N ASN A 300 -4.42 -15.91 -8.67
CA ASN A 300 -3.54 -17.05 -8.92
C ASN A 300 -4.25 -18.39 -8.63
N ILE A 301 -5.00 -18.49 -7.53
CA ILE A 301 -5.78 -19.68 -7.20
C ILE A 301 -6.78 -19.97 -8.34
N HIS A 302 -7.48 -18.95 -8.84
CA HIS A 302 -8.39 -19.09 -9.97
C HIS A 302 -7.68 -19.59 -11.23
N SER A 303 -6.47 -19.06 -11.53
CA SER A 303 -5.70 -19.53 -12.68
C SER A 303 -5.29 -21.00 -12.56
N TRP A 304 -4.92 -21.47 -11.37
CA TRP A 304 -4.61 -22.89 -11.13
C TRP A 304 -5.85 -23.77 -11.27
N GLU A 305 -6.98 -23.36 -10.70
CA GLU A 305 -8.23 -24.10 -10.84
C GLU A 305 -8.71 -24.18 -12.29
N ALA A 306 -8.51 -23.12 -13.07
CA ALA A 306 -8.87 -23.09 -14.48
C ALA A 306 -7.93 -23.96 -15.33
N PHE A 307 -6.63 -23.95 -14.99
CA PHE A 307 -5.64 -24.84 -15.59
C PHE A 307 -5.96 -26.32 -15.33
N ASP A 308 -6.33 -26.68 -14.10
CA ASP A 308 -6.76 -28.03 -13.75
C ASP A 308 -8.05 -28.45 -14.50
N LYS A 309 -8.92 -27.49 -14.83
CA LYS A 309 -10.11 -27.69 -15.67
C LYS A 309 -9.78 -27.75 -17.17
N GLY A 310 -8.52 -27.54 -17.57
CA GLY A 310 -8.06 -27.62 -18.96
C GLY A 310 -8.11 -26.29 -19.74
N GLN A 311 -8.32 -25.16 -19.07
CA GLN A 311 -8.16 -23.85 -19.71
C GLN A 311 -6.69 -23.43 -19.66
N ASP A 312 -6.09 -23.13 -20.82
CA ASP A 312 -4.70 -22.68 -20.88
C ASP A 312 -4.61 -21.18 -20.54
N MET A 313 -4.52 -20.91 -19.25
CA MET A 313 -4.44 -19.56 -18.70
C MET A 313 -3.39 -19.50 -17.60
N HIS A 314 -2.42 -18.60 -17.77
CA HIS A 314 -1.28 -18.48 -16.87
C HIS A 314 -1.07 -17.02 -16.48
N MET A 315 -1.07 -16.73 -15.18
CA MET A 315 -1.02 -15.38 -14.63
C MET A 315 0.18 -14.58 -15.15
N GLN A 316 1.37 -15.17 -15.15
CA GLN A 316 2.60 -14.48 -15.56
C GLN A 316 2.78 -14.41 -17.07
N ALA A 317 2.11 -15.27 -17.85
CA ALA A 317 2.28 -15.31 -19.29
C ALA A 317 1.28 -14.38 -20.00
N ALA A 318 0.02 -14.39 -19.53
CA ALA A 318 -1.06 -13.56 -20.05
C ALA A 318 -1.86 -12.93 -18.88
N PRO A 319 -1.29 -11.97 -18.14
CA PRO A 319 -1.91 -11.39 -16.94
C PRO A 319 -3.24 -10.69 -17.24
N SER A 320 -3.33 -9.96 -18.35
CA SER A 320 -4.55 -9.25 -18.75
C SER A 320 -5.70 -10.21 -19.11
N GLN A 321 -5.38 -11.33 -19.76
CA GLN A 321 -6.35 -12.38 -20.04
C GLN A 321 -6.83 -13.03 -18.75
N ALA A 322 -5.91 -13.37 -17.83
CA ALA A 322 -6.24 -13.94 -16.54
C ALA A 322 -7.15 -13.01 -15.72
N GLU A 323 -6.82 -11.71 -15.67
CA GLU A 323 -7.62 -10.68 -14.99
C GLU A 323 -9.03 -10.56 -15.58
N LEU A 324 -9.16 -10.51 -16.91
CA LEU A 324 -10.46 -10.43 -17.58
C LEU A 324 -11.32 -11.66 -17.31
N LEU A 325 -10.73 -12.85 -17.35
CA LEU A 325 -11.42 -14.10 -17.01
C LEU A 325 -11.85 -14.14 -15.54
N TYR A 326 -11.03 -13.63 -14.62
CA TYR A 326 -11.39 -13.55 -13.21
C TYR A 326 -12.51 -12.54 -12.95
N LYS A 327 -12.50 -11.37 -13.61
CA LYS A 327 -13.63 -10.42 -13.52
C LYS A 327 -14.92 -11.05 -14.02
N ASN A 328 -14.86 -11.76 -15.15
CA ASN A 328 -16.00 -12.53 -15.67
C ASN A 328 -16.45 -13.60 -14.66
N PHE A 329 -15.51 -14.29 -14.01
CA PHE A 329 -15.78 -15.26 -12.97
C PHE A 329 -16.44 -14.64 -11.74
N GLN A 330 -16.02 -13.45 -11.29
CA GLN A 330 -16.66 -12.73 -10.18
C GLN A 330 -18.12 -12.39 -10.52
N VAL A 331 -18.37 -11.83 -11.70
CA VAL A 331 -19.72 -11.53 -12.18
C VAL A 331 -20.58 -12.81 -12.26
N ALA A 332 -20.02 -13.90 -12.78
CA ALA A 332 -20.72 -15.19 -12.83
C ALA A 332 -20.99 -15.77 -11.44
N LYS A 333 -20.04 -15.63 -10.51
CA LYS A 333 -20.15 -16.07 -9.12
C LYS A 333 -21.25 -15.32 -8.40
N ASP A 334 -21.37 -14.00 -8.61
CA ASP A 334 -22.42 -13.21 -7.98
C ASP A 334 -23.80 -13.51 -8.56
N LYS A 335 -23.92 -13.73 -9.88
CA LYS A 335 -25.16 -14.25 -10.50
C LYS A 335 -25.54 -15.64 -9.96
N LEU A 336 -24.56 -16.50 -9.70
CA LEU A 336 -24.79 -17.81 -9.10
C LEU A 336 -25.24 -17.68 -7.64
N LYS A 337 -24.67 -16.74 -6.87
CA LYS A 337 -25.13 -16.42 -5.51
C LYS A 337 -26.56 -15.91 -5.49
N THR A 338 -26.96 -15.04 -6.43
CA THR A 338 -28.36 -14.57 -6.50
C THR A 338 -29.28 -15.73 -6.87
N HIS A 339 -28.97 -16.49 -7.92
CA HIS A 339 -29.78 -17.65 -8.31
C HIS A 339 -29.88 -18.71 -7.20
N THR A 340 -28.80 -18.95 -6.45
CA THR A 340 -28.85 -19.86 -5.29
C THR A 340 -29.71 -19.29 -4.16
N LYS A 341 -29.65 -17.99 -3.88
CA LYS A 341 -30.58 -17.35 -2.94
C LYS A 341 -32.03 -17.44 -3.40
N ASP A 342 -32.31 -17.18 -4.66
CA ASP A 342 -33.67 -17.21 -5.24
C ASP A 342 -34.23 -18.63 -5.20
N THR A 343 -33.45 -19.63 -5.62
CA THR A 343 -33.87 -21.04 -5.54
C THR A 343 -34.05 -21.54 -4.11
N ILE A 344 -33.28 -21.02 -3.13
CA ILE A 344 -33.51 -21.30 -1.71
C ILE A 344 -34.82 -20.64 -1.27
N MET A 345 -35.07 -19.39 -1.67
CA MET A 345 -36.27 -18.64 -1.34
C MET A 345 -37.53 -19.29 -1.94
N GLU A 346 -37.48 -19.80 -3.17
CA GLU A 346 -38.58 -20.53 -3.81
C GLU A 346 -38.89 -21.87 -3.10
N LYS A 347 -37.85 -22.58 -2.63
CA LYS A 347 -38.01 -23.89 -2.00
C LYS A 347 -38.48 -23.82 -0.55
N TYR A 348 -38.00 -22.82 0.19
CA TYR A 348 -38.21 -22.74 1.63
C TYR A 348 -39.08 -21.55 2.06
N GLY A 349 -39.45 -20.67 1.13
CA GLY A 349 -40.17 -19.44 1.43
C GLY A 349 -39.28 -18.43 2.17
N ASN A 350 -39.72 -17.17 2.22
CA ASN A 350 -39.07 -16.16 3.05
C ASN A 350 -39.87 -16.04 4.36
N ALA A 351 -39.34 -16.55 5.46
CA ALA A 351 -40.03 -16.52 6.76
C ALA A 351 -40.34 -15.10 7.27
N SER A 352 -39.70 -14.08 6.69
CA SER A 352 -39.92 -12.66 7.01
C SER A 352 -40.97 -11.97 6.13
N THR A 353 -41.41 -12.58 5.03
CA THR A 353 -42.63 -12.12 4.35
C THR A 353 -43.80 -12.77 5.06
N GLU A 354 -44.56 -12.01 5.85
CA GLU A 354 -45.89 -12.42 6.27
C GLU A 354 -46.69 -12.64 4.98
N ASP A 355 -46.88 -13.90 4.58
CA ASP A 355 -47.74 -14.23 3.45
C ASP A 355 -49.08 -13.53 3.69
N GLU A 356 -49.47 -12.61 2.79
CA GLU A 356 -50.79 -11.99 2.83
C GLU A 356 -51.80 -13.14 2.72
N ILE A 357 -52.34 -13.53 3.87
CA ILE A 357 -53.30 -14.62 3.97
C ILE A 357 -54.40 -14.29 2.97
N PRO A 358 -54.71 -15.18 2.00
CA PRO A 358 -55.74 -14.93 1.01
C PRO A 358 -56.99 -14.42 1.71
N MET A 359 -57.60 -13.34 1.20
CA MET A 359 -58.74 -12.70 1.88
C MET A 359 -59.89 -13.68 2.18
N GLU A 360 -59.99 -14.76 1.41
CA GLU A 360 -60.91 -15.89 1.61
C GLU A 360 -60.68 -16.65 2.94
N LEU A 361 -59.42 -16.82 3.34
CA LEU A 361 -59.02 -17.43 4.62
C LEU A 361 -59.15 -16.44 5.78
N LEU A 362 -59.01 -15.13 5.51
CA LEU A 362 -59.15 -14.08 6.52
C LEU A 362 -60.63 -13.83 6.89
N LEU A 363 -61.56 -14.01 5.94
CA LEU A 363 -63.00 -13.79 6.15
C LEU A 363 -63.82 -15.06 6.45
N GLY A 364 -63.24 -16.26 6.29
CA GLY A 364 -63.73 -17.52 6.87
C GLY A 364 -65.19 -17.92 6.58
N GLN A 365 -65.84 -17.38 5.55
CA GLN A 365 -67.21 -17.75 5.18
C GLN A 365 -67.21 -18.65 3.95
N SER A 366 -67.35 -19.96 4.15
CA SER A 366 -67.49 -20.96 3.08
C SER A 366 -68.92 -21.10 2.53
N GLU A 367 -69.88 -20.32 3.07
CA GLU A 367 -71.30 -20.46 2.75
C GLU A 367 -71.84 -19.20 2.06
N ARG A 368 -72.15 -19.32 0.77
CA ARG A 368 -72.81 -18.28 -0.01
C ARG A 368 -74.32 -18.40 0.19
N GLN A 369 -74.91 -17.49 0.97
CA GLN A 369 -76.34 -17.48 1.24
C GLN A 369 -77.10 -16.99 0.00
N VAL A 370 -77.87 -17.89 -0.64
CA VAL A 370 -78.73 -17.59 -1.79
C VAL A 370 -80.18 -17.64 -1.34
N GLU A 371 -80.85 -16.49 -1.32
CA GLU A 371 -82.26 -16.40 -0.95
C GLU A 371 -83.15 -16.56 -2.19
N TYR A 372 -84.05 -17.54 -2.16
CA TYR A 372 -85.04 -17.78 -3.21
C TYR A 372 -86.40 -17.21 -2.80
N ASP A 373 -87.06 -16.53 -3.73
CA ASP A 373 -88.47 -16.17 -3.58
C ASP A 373 -89.37 -17.43 -3.63
N ARG A 374 -90.63 -17.32 -3.22
CA ARG A 374 -91.62 -18.41 -3.25
C ARG A 374 -91.87 -18.99 -4.65
N ALA A 375 -91.44 -18.27 -5.70
CA ALA A 375 -91.47 -18.69 -7.10
C ALA A 375 -90.12 -19.23 -7.63
N GLY A 376 -89.11 -19.42 -6.78
CA GLY A 376 -87.81 -19.98 -7.14
C GLY A 376 -86.84 -19.01 -7.83
N ARG A 377 -87.10 -17.70 -7.81
CA ARG A 377 -86.19 -16.68 -8.34
C ARG A 377 -85.24 -16.19 -7.25
N ILE A 378 -83.97 -16.02 -7.59
CA ILE A 378 -82.92 -15.58 -6.66
C ILE A 378 -83.08 -14.07 -6.40
N ILE A 379 -83.25 -13.66 -5.15
CA ILE A 379 -83.42 -12.24 -4.76
C ILE A 379 -82.08 -11.61 -4.35
N LYS A 380 -81.22 -12.39 -3.68
CA LYS A 380 -79.88 -11.95 -3.24
C LYS A 380 -78.84 -13.02 -3.55
N GLY A 381 -77.67 -12.57 -4.02
CA GLY A 381 -76.52 -13.42 -4.36
C GLY A 381 -76.19 -13.51 -5.85
N GLN A 382 -76.95 -12.84 -6.73
CA GLN A 382 -76.66 -12.79 -8.16
C GLN A 382 -75.54 -11.78 -8.45
N GLU A 383 -74.43 -12.25 -9.04
CA GLU A 383 -73.35 -11.40 -9.51
C GLU A 383 -73.87 -10.42 -10.56
N VAL A 384 -73.48 -9.14 -10.42
CA VAL A 384 -73.84 -8.09 -11.37
C VAL A 384 -73.11 -8.38 -12.67
N ILE A 385 -73.79 -9.01 -13.62
CA ILE A 385 -73.30 -9.16 -14.99
C ILE A 385 -73.33 -7.75 -15.60
N LEU A 386 -72.16 -7.19 -15.91
CA LEU A 386 -72.06 -5.93 -16.64
C LEU A 386 -72.72 -6.11 -18.03
N PRO A 387 -73.71 -5.30 -18.41
CA PRO A 387 -74.37 -5.43 -19.70
C PRO A 387 -73.39 -5.06 -20.82
N LYS A 388 -73.14 -5.99 -21.74
CA LYS A 388 -72.41 -5.72 -23.00
C LYS A 388 -73.23 -4.73 -23.84
N SER A 389 -72.57 -3.78 -24.49
CA SER A 389 -73.27 -2.79 -25.32
C SER A 389 -73.92 -3.43 -26.56
N LYS A 390 -74.79 -2.68 -27.25
CA LYS A 390 -75.53 -3.14 -28.45
C LYS A 390 -74.60 -3.50 -29.63
N TYR A 391 -73.34 -3.07 -29.58
CA TYR A 391 -72.34 -3.32 -30.61
C TYR A 391 -71.48 -4.53 -30.21
N GLU A 392 -71.02 -5.30 -31.20
CA GLU A 392 -70.08 -6.39 -30.98
C GLU A 392 -68.74 -5.82 -30.50
N GLU A 393 -68.56 -5.76 -29.19
CA GLU A 393 -67.28 -5.44 -28.54
C GLU A 393 -66.34 -6.64 -28.68
N ASP A 394 -65.03 -6.37 -28.75
CA ASP A 394 -63.96 -7.38 -28.86
C ASP A 394 -63.89 -8.16 -30.20
N VAL A 395 -64.45 -7.63 -31.29
CA VAL A 395 -64.19 -8.17 -32.64
C VAL A 395 -62.82 -7.73 -33.14
N LEU A 396 -61.84 -8.59 -32.89
CA LEU A 396 -60.45 -8.41 -33.29
C LEU A 396 -60.21 -9.01 -34.68
N ALA A 397 -60.06 -8.16 -35.70
CA ALA A 397 -59.76 -8.62 -37.04
C ALA A 397 -58.34 -9.21 -37.13
N ASN A 398 -58.16 -10.30 -37.88
CA ASN A 398 -56.87 -10.87 -38.32
C ASN A 398 -55.82 -11.08 -37.21
N ASN A 399 -56.23 -11.67 -36.08
CA ASN A 399 -55.39 -12.05 -34.92
C ASN A 399 -54.66 -10.89 -34.21
N HIS A 400 -55.17 -9.66 -34.36
CA HIS A 400 -54.71 -8.55 -33.52
C HIS A 400 -55.28 -8.68 -32.09
N THR A 401 -54.60 -8.15 -31.08
CA THR A 401 -55.15 -8.06 -29.70
C THR A 401 -55.72 -6.67 -29.38
N SER A 402 -55.73 -5.79 -30.37
CA SER A 402 -56.24 -4.42 -30.26
C SER A 402 -57.00 -4.00 -31.51
N VAL A 403 -57.96 -3.09 -31.35
CA VAL A 403 -58.78 -2.58 -32.45
C VAL A 403 -57.98 -1.60 -33.32
N TRP A 404 -58.31 -1.51 -34.61
CA TRP A 404 -57.74 -0.50 -35.52
C TRP A 404 -58.00 0.93 -35.01
N GLY A 405 -56.95 1.74 -34.91
CA GLY A 405 -57.04 3.09 -34.33
C GLY A 405 -56.66 3.16 -32.84
N SER A 406 -56.27 2.03 -32.24
CA SER A 406 -55.72 1.98 -30.88
C SER A 406 -54.29 2.55 -30.77
N TRP A 407 -53.64 2.86 -31.88
CA TRP A 407 -52.30 3.43 -31.95
C TRP A 407 -52.19 4.49 -33.05
N TRP A 408 -51.38 5.53 -32.81
CA TRP A 408 -51.20 6.68 -33.69
C TRP A 408 -49.72 7.09 -33.71
N LYS A 409 -49.16 7.23 -34.92
CA LYS A 409 -47.80 7.75 -35.13
C LYS A 409 -47.71 8.42 -36.49
N ASP A 410 -47.04 9.57 -36.56
CA ASP A 410 -46.74 10.31 -37.80
C ASP A 410 -47.92 10.47 -38.78
N HIS A 411 -49.06 10.95 -38.27
CA HIS A 411 -50.30 11.16 -39.03
C HIS A 411 -50.99 9.89 -39.55
N GLN A 412 -50.63 8.71 -39.05
CA GLN A 412 -51.22 7.43 -39.42
C GLN A 412 -51.80 6.69 -38.20
N TRP A 413 -52.99 6.12 -38.37
CA TRP A 413 -53.62 5.22 -37.40
C TRP A 413 -53.13 3.79 -37.63
N GLY A 414 -52.98 3.02 -36.55
CA GLY A 414 -52.58 1.62 -36.60
C GLY A 414 -53.10 0.79 -35.45
N TYR A 415 -52.61 -0.45 -35.37
CA TYR A 415 -52.90 -1.39 -34.28
C TYR A 415 -51.85 -1.27 -33.17
N ARG A 416 -52.27 -1.16 -31.90
CA ARG A 416 -51.36 -1.07 -30.74
C ARG A 416 -50.49 -2.31 -30.56
N CYS A 417 -51.04 -3.49 -30.87
CA CYS A 417 -50.35 -4.77 -30.66
C CYS A 417 -49.15 -5.01 -31.57
N CYS A 418 -49.18 -4.47 -32.80
CA CYS A 418 -48.22 -4.77 -33.85
C CYS A 418 -47.61 -3.50 -34.49
N GLN A 419 -48.07 -2.30 -34.11
CA GLN A 419 -47.69 -0.98 -34.65
C GLN A 419 -47.81 -0.85 -36.19
N GLN A 420 -48.60 -1.72 -36.81
CA GLN A 420 -48.84 -1.69 -38.25
C GLN A 420 -49.85 -0.59 -38.59
N THR A 421 -49.53 0.22 -39.61
CA THR A 421 -50.37 1.32 -40.14
C THR A 421 -51.19 0.92 -41.36
N ILE A 422 -51.32 -0.38 -41.66
CA ILE A 422 -52.16 -0.90 -42.75
C ILE A 422 -53.38 -1.60 -42.16
N ARG A 423 -54.58 -1.18 -42.57
CA ARG A 423 -55.84 -1.75 -42.07
C ARG A 423 -56.03 -3.16 -42.62
N ASN A 424 -56.41 -4.12 -41.76
CA ASN A 424 -56.65 -5.53 -42.07
C ASN A 424 -55.40 -6.37 -42.42
N SER A 425 -54.19 -5.94 -42.08
CA SER A 425 -53.02 -6.84 -42.11
C SER A 425 -53.09 -7.89 -41.00
N TYR A 426 -52.36 -9.00 -41.13
CA TYR A 426 -52.20 -9.98 -40.03
C TYR A 426 -51.23 -9.45 -38.97
N CYS A 427 -51.53 -9.70 -37.69
CA CYS A 427 -50.65 -9.25 -36.61
C CYS A 427 -49.32 -10.01 -36.63
N THR A 428 -48.23 -9.26 -36.66
CA THR A 428 -46.84 -9.74 -36.61
C THR A 428 -46.26 -9.88 -35.19
N GLY A 429 -47.07 -9.71 -34.15
CA GLY A 429 -46.65 -9.62 -32.75
C GLY A 429 -45.55 -8.59 -32.48
N SER A 430 -44.72 -8.88 -31.47
CA SER A 430 -43.52 -8.10 -31.10
C SER A 430 -42.48 -8.04 -32.21
N ALA A 431 -42.40 -9.06 -33.07
CA ALA A 431 -41.47 -9.10 -34.20
C ALA A 431 -41.73 -7.96 -35.22
N GLY A 432 -42.97 -7.48 -35.34
CA GLY A 432 -43.28 -6.31 -36.16
C GLY A 432 -42.71 -5.00 -35.62
N ILE A 433 -42.65 -4.87 -34.29
CA ILE A 433 -42.11 -3.69 -33.61
C ILE A 433 -40.59 -3.67 -33.76
N GLU A 434 -39.93 -4.81 -33.52
CA GLU A 434 -38.48 -4.96 -33.70
C GLU A 434 -38.06 -4.73 -35.16
N ALA A 435 -38.83 -5.25 -36.13
CA ALA A 435 -38.57 -5.00 -37.54
C ALA A 435 -38.74 -3.52 -37.93
N ALA A 436 -39.74 -2.84 -37.37
CA ALA A 436 -39.95 -1.42 -37.61
C ALA A 436 -38.82 -0.56 -37.00
N GLU A 437 -38.38 -0.87 -35.78
CA GLU A 437 -37.24 -0.21 -35.12
C GLU A 437 -35.93 -0.45 -35.89
N ALA A 438 -35.65 -1.69 -36.28
CA ALA A 438 -34.49 -2.02 -37.10
C ALA A 438 -34.52 -1.29 -38.45
N SER A 439 -35.69 -1.12 -39.07
CA SER A 439 -35.82 -0.36 -40.32
C SER A 439 -35.54 1.13 -40.13
N LEU A 440 -35.95 1.71 -39.01
CA LEU A 440 -35.68 3.10 -38.65
C LEU A 440 -34.19 3.29 -38.34
N ASP A 441 -33.56 2.35 -37.66
CA ASP A 441 -32.13 2.41 -37.35
C ASP A 441 -31.27 2.24 -38.60
N LEU A 442 -31.68 1.39 -39.55
CA LEU A 442 -31.06 1.32 -40.88
C LEU A 442 -31.22 2.63 -41.66
N MET A 443 -32.39 3.28 -41.59
CA MET A 443 -32.61 4.58 -42.23
C MET A 443 -31.74 5.67 -41.61
N LYS A 444 -31.65 5.73 -40.27
CA LYS A 444 -30.75 6.64 -39.55
C LYS A 444 -29.29 6.37 -39.88
N ALA A 445 -28.88 5.10 -39.94
CA ALA A 445 -27.51 4.72 -40.30
C ALA A 445 -27.18 5.15 -41.75
N ASN A 446 -28.13 5.03 -42.68
CA ASN A 446 -27.96 5.51 -44.04
C ASN A 446 -27.89 7.04 -44.13
N ILE A 447 -28.69 7.75 -43.32
CA ILE A 447 -28.64 9.22 -43.22
C ILE A 447 -27.28 9.65 -42.63
N ALA A 448 -26.85 9.08 -41.51
CA ALA A 448 -25.56 9.36 -40.90
C ALA A 448 -24.39 9.04 -41.84
N ARG A 449 -24.50 7.96 -42.63
CA ARG A 449 -23.50 7.60 -43.65
C ARG A 449 -23.50 8.55 -44.84
N LYS A 450 -24.64 9.18 -45.15
CA LYS A 450 -24.75 10.23 -46.16
C LYS A 450 -24.18 11.55 -45.65
N GLU A 451 -24.49 11.92 -44.40
CA GLU A 451 -23.95 13.11 -43.71
C GLU A 451 -22.42 13.02 -43.54
N ALA A 452 -21.89 11.86 -43.14
CA ALA A 452 -20.44 11.61 -43.08
C ALA A 452 -19.74 11.67 -44.45
N CYS A 453 -20.49 11.50 -45.54
CA CYS A 453 -19.98 11.67 -46.90
C CYS A 453 -20.08 13.14 -47.38
N GLU A 454 -20.97 13.93 -46.78
CA GLU A 454 -21.19 15.36 -47.08
C GLU A 454 -20.27 16.28 -46.23
N GLU A 455 -19.72 15.83 -45.10
CA GLU A 455 -18.78 16.59 -44.23
C GLU A 455 -17.31 16.68 -44.72
N SER A 456 -16.97 16.08 -45.87
CA SER A 456 -15.75 16.45 -46.60
C SER A 456 -16.12 17.43 -47.73
N PRO A 457 -15.85 18.74 -47.62
CA PRO A 457 -16.15 19.66 -48.71
C PRO A 457 -15.23 19.34 -49.89
N LYS A 458 -15.76 18.68 -50.93
CA LYS A 458 -15.13 18.66 -52.24
C LYS A 458 -15.11 20.11 -52.73
N LYS A 459 -13.94 20.72 -52.85
CA LYS A 459 -13.75 21.94 -53.65
C LYS A 459 -14.32 21.66 -55.04
N VAL A 460 -15.44 22.28 -55.37
CA VAL A 460 -15.96 22.30 -56.74
C VAL A 460 -15.10 23.32 -57.47
N GLU A 461 -14.00 22.84 -58.07
CA GLU A 461 -13.40 23.56 -59.19
C GLU A 461 -14.36 23.41 -60.37
N GLU A 462 -14.92 24.53 -60.83
CA GLU A 462 -15.70 24.57 -62.07
C GLU A 462 -14.79 24.21 -63.25
N LYS A 463 -14.73 22.92 -63.58
CA LYS A 463 -14.13 22.46 -64.84
C LYS A 463 -15.00 22.98 -65.98
N ARG A 464 -14.48 23.96 -66.74
CA ARG A 464 -15.09 24.35 -68.02
C ARG A 464 -14.98 23.18 -69.00
N MET A 465 -16.11 22.54 -69.26
CA MET A 465 -16.18 21.37 -70.14
C MET A 465 -16.17 21.81 -71.61
N ALA A 466 -15.37 21.14 -72.44
CA ALA A 466 -15.43 21.31 -73.89
C ALA A 466 -16.32 20.21 -74.49
N ALA A 467 -17.31 20.61 -75.29
CA ALA A 467 -18.13 19.66 -76.03
C ALA A 467 -17.31 19.06 -77.19
N TRP A 468 -17.48 17.77 -77.44
CA TRP A 468 -16.78 17.07 -78.51
C TRP A 468 -17.15 17.68 -79.88
N GLY A 469 -16.17 18.25 -80.60
CA GLY A 469 -16.36 18.81 -81.94
C GLY A 469 -16.29 20.34 -82.08
N THR A 470 -15.99 21.10 -81.02
CA THR A 470 -15.72 22.54 -81.11
C THR A 470 -14.23 22.87 -81.10
N ASP A 471 -13.81 23.88 -81.85
CA ASP A 471 -12.43 24.37 -81.82
C ASP A 471 -12.11 25.10 -80.51
N VAL A 472 -10.92 24.83 -79.98
CA VAL A 472 -10.40 25.50 -78.78
C VAL A 472 -9.89 26.88 -79.24
N PRO A 473 -10.36 28.00 -78.65
CA PRO A 473 -9.83 29.33 -78.96
C PRO A 473 -8.31 29.40 -78.75
N GLU A 474 -7.56 30.03 -79.67
CA GLU A 474 -6.09 30.14 -79.63
C GLU A 474 -5.52 30.88 -78.40
N ASP A 475 -6.38 31.58 -77.63
CA ASP A 475 -5.99 32.39 -76.46
C ASP A 475 -6.13 31.66 -75.10
N LEU A 476 -6.23 30.32 -75.09
CA LEU A 476 -6.30 29.52 -73.86
C LEU A 476 -4.92 29.05 -73.40
N GLU A 477 -4.43 29.58 -72.28
CA GLU A 477 -3.23 29.09 -71.58
C GLU A 477 -3.51 27.69 -71.00
N LEU A 478 -3.01 26.65 -71.68
CA LEU A 478 -3.15 25.26 -71.26
C LEU A 478 -2.10 24.92 -70.19
N ASN A 479 -2.51 24.17 -69.16
CA ASN A 479 -1.60 23.70 -68.12
C ASN A 479 -0.64 22.63 -68.67
N GLU A 480 0.66 22.94 -68.73
CA GLU A 480 1.70 22.07 -69.29
C GLU A 480 1.73 20.67 -68.63
N GLU A 481 1.54 20.60 -67.30
CA GLU A 481 1.51 19.33 -66.57
C GLU A 481 0.29 18.46 -66.89
N ALA A 482 -0.88 19.10 -67.10
CA ALA A 482 -2.11 18.39 -67.44
C ALA A 482 -2.07 17.86 -68.87
N LEU A 483 -1.51 18.63 -69.81
CA LEU A 483 -1.28 18.21 -71.20
C LEU A 483 -0.27 17.06 -71.28
N ALA A 484 0.82 17.11 -70.52
CA ALA A 484 1.80 16.02 -70.45
C ALA A 484 1.20 14.72 -69.90
N ASN A 485 0.34 14.81 -68.89
CA ASN A 485 -0.39 13.66 -68.36
C ASN A 485 -1.43 13.11 -69.36
N ALA A 486 -2.13 13.99 -70.08
CA ALA A 486 -3.06 13.58 -71.14
C ALA A 486 -2.34 12.87 -72.30
N LEU A 487 -1.16 13.35 -72.71
CA LEU A 487 -0.32 12.67 -73.71
C LEU A 487 0.11 11.27 -73.24
N LYS A 488 0.58 11.11 -72.00
CA LYS A 488 0.95 9.78 -71.45
C LYS A 488 -0.24 8.81 -71.46
N LYS A 489 -1.41 9.28 -71.02
CA LYS A 489 -2.66 8.50 -70.98
C LYS A 489 -3.12 8.05 -72.37
N GLU A 490 -2.92 8.88 -73.39
CA GLU A 490 -3.14 8.50 -74.80
C GLU A 490 -2.16 7.44 -75.31
N ASP A 491 -0.88 7.48 -74.91
CA ASP A 491 0.10 6.43 -75.27
C ASP A 491 -0.21 5.10 -74.61
N GLU A 492 -0.62 5.12 -73.34
CA GLU A 492 -1.08 3.93 -72.62
C GLU A 492 -2.33 3.35 -73.28
N ARG A 493 -3.29 4.19 -73.68
CA ARG A 493 -4.51 3.75 -74.38
C ARG A 493 -4.20 3.11 -75.74
N LYS A 494 -3.18 3.59 -76.48
CA LYS A 494 -2.73 2.95 -77.73
C LYS A 494 -1.96 1.64 -77.51
N ARG A 495 -1.28 1.47 -76.38
CA ARG A 495 -0.56 0.22 -76.04
C ARG A 495 -1.48 -0.90 -75.53
N GLU A 496 -2.66 -0.57 -75.02
CA GLU A 496 -3.65 -1.55 -74.58
C GLU A 496 -4.39 -2.20 -75.76
N GLU A 497 -3.91 -3.38 -76.22
CA GLU A 497 -4.72 -4.27 -77.06
C GLU A 497 -5.85 -4.89 -76.23
N LYS A 498 -7.09 -4.44 -76.47
CA LYS A 498 -8.27 -4.88 -75.70
C LYS A 498 -8.92 -6.10 -76.33
N ASP A 499 -8.66 -7.26 -75.74
CA ASP A 499 -9.36 -8.52 -76.01
C ASP A 499 -10.83 -8.43 -75.58
N GLU A 500 -11.77 -8.51 -76.53
CA GLU A 500 -13.19 -8.14 -76.34
C GLU A 500 -13.93 -9.01 -75.30
N ARG A 501 -13.41 -10.20 -74.97
CA ARG A 501 -14.04 -11.14 -74.04
C ARG A 501 -13.95 -10.74 -72.56
N LYS A 502 -13.15 -9.74 -72.21
CA LYS A 502 -12.95 -9.28 -70.81
C LYS A 502 -13.73 -8.01 -70.43
N ARG A 503 -14.62 -7.49 -71.28
CA ARG A 503 -15.44 -6.31 -70.94
C ARG A 503 -16.54 -6.66 -69.92
N LYS A 504 -16.50 -6.06 -68.73
CA LYS A 504 -17.55 -6.16 -67.71
C LYS A 504 -18.81 -5.42 -68.15
N TYR A 505 -19.99 -6.01 -67.93
CA TYR A 505 -21.28 -5.64 -68.53
C TYR A 505 -21.88 -4.28 -68.08
N ASN A 506 -21.24 -3.52 -67.17
CA ASN A 506 -21.77 -2.22 -66.69
C ASN A 506 -20.67 -1.15 -66.63
N VAL A 507 -20.15 -0.72 -67.77
CA VAL A 507 -19.34 0.51 -67.87
C VAL A 507 -20.25 1.64 -68.33
N LYS A 508 -20.56 2.59 -67.44
CA LYS A 508 -21.16 3.86 -67.86
C LYS A 508 -20.08 4.67 -68.58
N HIS A 509 -20.29 4.98 -69.86
CA HIS A 509 -19.41 5.89 -70.59
C HIS A 509 -19.75 7.32 -70.18
N THR A 510 -18.79 8.03 -69.59
CA THR A 510 -18.87 9.48 -69.38
C THR A 510 -18.15 10.14 -70.55
N ASN A 511 -18.86 10.95 -71.34
CA ASN A 511 -18.35 11.63 -72.54
C ASN A 511 -17.60 12.94 -72.20
N ASP A 512 -17.10 13.06 -70.98
CA ASP A 512 -16.52 14.31 -70.49
C ASP A 512 -15.04 14.35 -70.88
N VAL A 513 -14.69 15.24 -71.82
CA VAL A 513 -13.31 15.43 -72.29
C VAL A 513 -12.85 16.83 -71.90
N THR A 514 -11.63 16.93 -71.35
CA THR A 514 -11.05 18.23 -71.01
C THR A 514 -10.40 18.89 -72.25
N PRO A 515 -10.22 20.22 -72.26
CA PRO A 515 -9.53 20.90 -73.36
C PRO A 515 -8.13 20.31 -73.65
N GLU A 516 -7.39 19.92 -72.61
CA GLU A 516 -6.04 19.32 -72.71
C GLU A 516 -6.09 17.90 -73.28
N GLU A 517 -7.12 17.10 -72.94
CA GLU A 517 -7.31 15.77 -73.52
C GLU A 517 -7.72 15.85 -75.00
N MET A 518 -8.51 16.85 -75.40
CA MET A 518 -8.83 17.12 -76.81
C MET A 518 -7.61 17.56 -77.60
N GLU A 519 -6.74 18.39 -77.04
CA GLU A 519 -5.52 18.83 -77.69
C GLU A 519 -4.47 17.70 -77.79
N ALA A 520 -4.28 16.91 -76.72
CA ALA A 520 -3.43 15.71 -76.77
C ALA A 520 -3.92 14.70 -77.83
N TYR A 521 -5.25 14.54 -77.95
CA TYR A 521 -5.85 13.74 -79.01
C TYR A 521 -5.60 14.36 -80.40
N ARG A 522 -5.77 15.67 -80.59
CA ARG A 522 -5.46 16.38 -81.86
C ARG A 522 -3.98 16.22 -82.26
N MET A 523 -3.06 16.48 -81.33
CA MET A 523 -1.61 16.33 -81.53
C MET A 523 -1.21 14.93 -81.98
N LYS A 524 -1.94 13.88 -81.54
CA LYS A 524 -1.69 12.48 -81.91
C LYS A 524 -2.51 11.95 -83.08
N ARG A 525 -3.51 12.70 -83.56
CA ARG A 525 -4.42 12.30 -84.66
C ARG A 525 -3.91 12.70 -86.04
N VAL A 526 -2.90 13.56 -86.12
CA VAL A 526 -2.29 14.12 -87.33
C VAL A 526 -0.94 13.41 -87.58
N HIS A 527 -0.58 12.72 -88.66
CA HIS A 527 -1.19 12.27 -89.90
C HIS A 527 -0.66 10.84 -90.15
N HIS A 528 -1.54 9.83 -90.27
CA HIS A 528 -1.19 8.55 -90.91
C HIS A 528 -1.47 8.58 -92.42
N GLU A 529 -2.22 9.58 -92.90
CA GLU A 529 -2.64 9.75 -94.30
C GLU A 529 -2.07 11.01 -94.97
N ASP A 530 -0.95 11.57 -94.47
CA ASP A 530 -0.25 12.65 -95.17
C ASP A 530 1.00 12.10 -95.88
N PRO A 531 0.95 11.92 -97.22
CA PRO A 531 2.08 11.41 -98.00
C PRO A 531 3.24 12.42 -98.14
N MET A 532 3.14 13.64 -97.61
CA MET A 532 4.25 14.61 -97.58
C MET A 532 5.00 14.68 -96.24
N LYS A 533 4.62 13.88 -95.23
CA LYS A 533 5.26 13.88 -93.91
C LYS A 533 6.73 13.43 -93.92
N ASP A 534 7.13 12.59 -94.88
CA ASP A 534 8.51 12.12 -95.01
C ASP A 534 9.42 13.06 -95.83
N PHE A 535 8.91 14.22 -96.29
CA PHE A 535 9.62 15.16 -97.18
C PHE A 535 9.77 16.59 -96.62
N LEU A 536 9.50 16.80 -95.32
CA LEU A 536 9.69 18.09 -94.62
C LEU A 536 10.68 17.97 -93.46
#